data_AF-A0A512JCY3-F1
#
_entry.id   AF-A0A512JCY3-F1
#
_cell.length_a   1.000
_cell.length_b   1.000
_cell.length_c   1.000
_cell.angle_alpha   90.00
_cell.angle_beta   90.00
_cell.angle_gamma   90.00
#
_symmetry.space_group_name_H-M   'P 1'
#
loop_
_entity.id
_entity.type
_entity.pdbx_description
1 polymer ?
#
loop_
_entity_poly.entity_id
_entity_poly.type
_entity_poly.pdbx_seq_one_letter_code
_entity_poly.pdbx_strand_id
1 'polypeptide(L)'
;MSSSLEDLKGNPALREAVSAVRGAASTPSGRAVTHEEAELLVSFALATFANAGGLAEPSLGRLARFCEKLAPQESFESLARH
;
A
#
# COMPACT_ATOMS: atom_id res chain seq x y z
N MET A 1 -24.70 0.38 -9.59
CA MET A 1 -23.71 1.43 -9.30
C MET A 1 -22.44 0.80 -8.75
N SER A 2 -21.71 0.08 -9.60
CA SER A 2 -20.50 -0.70 -9.28
C SER A 2 -19.23 -0.07 -9.86
N SER A 3 -19.31 1.15 -10.40
CA SER A 3 -18.26 1.80 -11.19
C SER A 3 -16.97 2.07 -10.41
N SER A 4 -17.06 2.44 -9.12
CA SER A 4 -15.88 2.89 -8.36
C SER A 4 -14.77 1.83 -8.21
N LEU A 5 -15.11 0.55 -7.99
CA LEU A 5 -14.10 -0.50 -7.76
C LEU A 5 -13.52 -1.04 -9.08
N GLU A 6 -14.35 -1.19 -10.11
CA GLU A 6 -13.90 -1.63 -11.44
C GLU A 6 -13.01 -0.57 -12.10
N ASP A 7 -13.35 0.71 -11.94
CA ASP A 7 -12.51 1.85 -12.37
C ASP A 7 -11.18 1.85 -11.62
N LEU A 8 -11.18 1.50 -10.32
CA LEU A 8 -9.97 1.42 -9.51
C LEU A 8 -9.06 0.25 -9.93
N LYS A 9 -9.60 -0.90 -10.36
CA LYS A 9 -8.81 -2.04 -10.88
C LYS A 9 -8.02 -1.69 -12.14
N GLY A 10 -8.50 -0.71 -12.92
CA GLY A 10 -7.79 -0.14 -14.06
C GLY A 10 -6.63 0.78 -13.66
N ASN A 11 -6.59 1.25 -12.41
CA ASN A 11 -5.65 2.27 -11.97
C ASN A 11 -4.22 1.69 -11.79
N PRO A 12 -3.19 2.25 -12.44
CA PRO A 12 -1.82 1.78 -12.31
C PRO A 12 -1.29 1.87 -10.87
N ALA A 13 -1.68 2.90 -10.10
CA ALA A 13 -1.28 3.05 -8.71
C ALA A 13 -1.85 1.95 -7.81
N LEU A 14 -3.07 1.48 -8.10
CA LEU A 14 -3.64 0.33 -7.38
C LEU A 14 -2.84 -0.94 -7.68
N ARG A 15 -2.47 -1.18 -8.95
CA ARG A 15 -1.68 -2.34 -9.34
C ARG A 15 -0.29 -2.35 -8.69
N GLU A 16 0.36 -1.19 -8.62
CA GLU A 16 1.63 -1.03 -7.91
C GLU A 16 1.47 -1.30 -6.41
N ALA A 17 0.42 -0.75 -5.78
CA ALA A 17 0.13 -1.01 -4.37
C ALA A 17 -0.10 -2.50 -4.10
N VAL A 18 -0.87 -3.19 -4.94
CA VAL A 18 -1.10 -4.64 -4.82
C VAL A 18 0.19 -5.43 -4.99
N SER A 19 1.04 -5.07 -5.95
CA SER A 19 2.34 -5.71 -6.15
C SER A 19 3.26 -5.51 -4.93
N ALA A 20 3.32 -4.28 -4.40
CA ALA A 20 4.12 -3.95 -3.23
C ALA A 20 3.63 -4.70 -1.98
N VAL A 21 2.32 -4.69 -1.72
CA VAL A 21 1.70 -5.40 -0.58
C VAL A 21 1.94 -6.90 -0.69
N ARG A 22 1.83 -7.49 -1.88
CA ARG A 22 2.12 -8.91 -2.08
C ARG A 22 3.56 -9.26 -1.68
N GLY A 23 4.54 -8.47 -2.11
CA GLY A 23 5.95 -8.66 -1.73
C GLY A 23 6.17 -8.46 -0.23
N ALA A 24 5.66 -7.35 0.31
CA ALA A 24 5.84 -6.99 1.71
C ALA A 24 5.17 -7.97 2.68
N ALA A 25 3.94 -8.42 2.38
CA ALA A 25 3.18 -9.34 3.24
C ALA A 25 3.64 -10.79 3.14
N SER A 26 4.33 -11.18 2.06
CA SER A 26 4.88 -12.55 1.93
C SER A 26 5.98 -12.84 2.95
N THR A 27 6.80 -11.84 3.28
CA THR A 27 7.90 -11.99 4.24
C THR A 27 7.42 -12.32 5.66
N PRO A 28 6.56 -11.52 6.32
CA PRO A 28 6.10 -11.80 7.67
C PRO A 28 5.11 -12.96 7.73
N SER A 29 4.37 -13.26 6.65
CA SER A 29 3.46 -14.41 6.63
C SER A 29 4.16 -15.75 6.44
N GLY A 30 5.45 -15.76 6.09
CA GLY A 30 6.22 -16.97 5.84
C GLY A 30 5.78 -17.77 4.61
N ARG A 31 4.90 -17.19 3.78
CA ARG A 31 4.40 -17.81 2.54
C ARG A 31 4.23 -16.79 1.44
N ALA A 32 4.22 -17.27 0.19
CA ALA A 32 3.83 -16.44 -0.92
C ALA A 32 2.35 -16.02 -0.76
N VAL A 33 2.13 -14.70 -0.71
CA VAL A 33 0.80 -14.09 -0.77
C VAL A 33 0.33 -14.08 -2.22
N THR A 34 -0.93 -14.45 -2.45
CA THR A 34 -1.51 -14.44 -3.80
C THR A 34 -1.86 -13.02 -4.24
N HIS A 35 -2.17 -12.86 -5.53
CA HIS A 35 -2.61 -11.56 -6.02
C HIS A 35 -3.94 -11.14 -5.37
N GLU A 36 -4.90 -12.07 -5.28
CA GLU A 36 -6.23 -11.83 -4.70
C GLU A 36 -6.14 -11.46 -3.21
N GLU A 37 -5.25 -12.12 -2.46
CA GLU A 37 -5.02 -11.81 -1.05
C GLU A 37 -4.42 -10.41 -0.87
N ALA A 38 -3.44 -10.04 -1.70
CA ALA A 38 -2.89 -8.69 -1.68
C ALA A 38 -3.91 -7.64 -2.10
N GLU A 39 -4.75 -7.92 -3.11
CA GLU A 39 -5.84 -7.03 -3.52
C GLU A 39 -6.86 -6.82 -2.41
N LEU A 40 -7.21 -7.88 -1.67
CA LEU A 40 -8.08 -7.80 -0.50
C LEU A 40 -7.48 -6.92 0.60
N LEU A 41 -6.19 -7.11 0.92
CA LEU A 41 -5.50 -6.32 1.94
C LEU A 41 -5.44 -4.83 1.57
N VAL A 42 -5.12 -4.52 0.31
CA VAL A 42 -5.13 -3.14 -0.21
C VAL A 42 -6.55 -2.55 -0.12
N SER A 43 -7.57 -3.34 -0.46
CA SER A 43 -8.97 -2.91 -0.37
C SER A 43 -9.39 -2.59 1.06
N PHE A 44 -8.97 -3.40 2.04
CA PHE A 44 -9.20 -3.11 3.46
C PHE A 44 -8.49 -1.85 3.92
N ALA A 45 -7.22 -1.66 3.53
CA ALA A 45 -6.49 -0.44 3.86
C ALA A 45 -7.20 0.79 3.28
N LEU A 46 -7.59 0.75 2.01
CA LEU A 46 -8.28 1.85 1.34
C LEU A 46 -9.63 2.17 1.98
N ALA A 47 -10.46 1.14 2.24
CA ALA A 47 -11.75 1.31 2.91
C ALA A 47 -11.58 1.88 4.33
N THR A 48 -10.59 1.41 5.07
CA THR A 48 -10.26 1.92 6.41
C THR A 48 -9.88 3.40 6.34
N PHE A 49 -8.99 3.77 5.42
CA PHE A 49 -8.59 5.17 5.25
C PHE A 49 -9.77 6.04 4.82
N ALA A 50 -10.56 5.62 3.83
CA ALA A 50 -11.71 6.38 3.36
C ALA A 50 -12.75 6.59 4.48
N ASN A 51 -13.07 5.54 5.23
CA ASN A 51 -14.02 5.61 6.35
C ASN A 51 -13.50 6.44 7.53
N ALA A 52 -12.18 6.52 7.72
CA ALA A 52 -11.55 7.37 8.73
C ALA A 52 -11.45 8.85 8.32
N GLY A 53 -12.00 9.25 7.16
CA GLY A 53 -11.93 10.62 6.65
C GLY A 53 -10.72 10.89 5.74
N GLY A 54 -10.09 9.84 5.23
CA GLY A 54 -8.91 9.92 4.36
C GLY A 54 -7.63 10.29 5.11
N LEU A 55 -6.59 10.65 4.34
CA LEU A 55 -5.39 11.24 4.92
C LEU A 55 -5.63 12.75 5.09
N ALA A 56 -5.73 13.21 6.34
CA ALA A 56 -5.71 14.64 6.64
C ALA A 56 -4.37 15.28 6.20
N GLU A 57 -4.35 16.59 5.93
CA GLU A 57 -3.13 17.33 5.52
C GLU A 57 -1.87 17.01 6.35
N PRO A 58 -1.93 16.93 7.70
CA PRO A 58 -0.77 16.56 8.51
C PRO A 58 -0.29 15.11 8.30
N SER A 59 -1.18 14.21 7.89
CA SER A 59 -0.86 12.83 7.55
C SER A 59 -0.25 12.72 6.16
N LEU A 60 -0.72 13.53 5.20
CA LEU A 60 -0.11 13.65 3.88
C LEU A 60 1.31 14.21 3.96
N GLY A 61 1.55 15.26 4.76
CA GLY A 61 2.90 15.79 4.96
C GLY A 61 3.87 14.80 5.62
N ARG A 62 3.37 13.94 6.52
CA ARG A 62 4.16 12.85 7.11
C ARG A 62 4.41 11.73 6.10
N LEU A 63 3.42 11.35 5.30
CA LEU A 63 3.56 10.34 4.25
C LEU A 63 4.54 10.80 3.17
N ALA A 64 4.45 12.06 2.72
CA ALA A 64 5.37 12.64 1.76
C ALA A 64 6.83 12.56 2.22
N ARG A 65 7.11 12.83 3.51
CA ARG A 65 8.45 12.67 4.10
C ARG A 65 8.97 11.23 4.12
N PHE A 66 8.08 10.25 4.19
CA PHE A 66 8.44 8.83 4.06
C PHE A 66 8.68 8.45 2.60
N CYS A 67 7.90 9.01 1.67
CA CYS A 67 8.04 8.76 0.23
C CYS A 67 9.28 9.46 -0.38
N GLU A 68 9.67 10.62 0.12
CA GLU A 68 10.85 11.38 -0.35
C GLU A 68 12.19 10.83 0.17
N LYS A 69 12.18 9.85 1.09
CA LYS A 69 13.38 9.32 1.75
C LYS A 69 13.59 7.83 1.53
N LEU A 70 13.64 7.40 0.28
CA LEU A 70 14.52 6.30 -0.06
C LEU A 70 15.57 6.89 -1.01
N ALA A 71 16.69 7.33 -0.43
CA ALA A 71 17.88 7.58 -1.24
C ALA A 71 18.16 6.29 -2.05
N PRO A 72 18.74 6.36 -3.26
CA PRO A 72 18.97 5.19 -4.12
C PRO A 72 19.73 4.01 -3.48
N GLN A 73 20.23 4.16 -2.26
CA GLN A 73 21.05 3.23 -1.48
C GLN A 73 20.36 2.71 -0.20
N GLU A 74 19.15 3.18 0.17
CA GLU A 74 18.44 2.69 1.36
C GLU A 74 17.49 1.56 0.97
N SER A 75 17.75 0.35 1.47
CA SER A 75 16.88 -0.81 1.30
C SER A 75 15.79 -0.82 2.38
N PHE A 76 14.64 -1.40 2.06
CA PHE A 76 13.53 -1.59 3.02
C PHE A 76 13.97 -2.37 4.28
N GLU A 77 14.99 -3.23 4.16
CA GLU A 77 15.61 -3.95 5.29
C GLU A 77 16.31 -3.01 6.30
N SER A 78 16.79 -1.85 5.86
CA SER A 78 17.40 -0.85 6.74
C SER A 78 16.36 -0.16 7.63
N LEU A 79 15.11 -0.06 7.18
CA LEU A 79 13.99 0.51 7.94
C LEU A 79 13.35 -0.49 8.91
N ALA A 80 13.49 -1.80 8.66
CA ALA A 80 12.93 -2.86 9.49
C ALA A 80 13.77 -3.22 10.73
N ARG A 81 14.89 -2.52 10.99
CA ARG A 81 15.82 -2.79 12.11
C ARG A 81 15.62 -1.94 13.37
N HIS A 82 14.55 -1.16 13.48
CA HIS A 82 14.27 -0.33 14.65
C HIS A 82 12.95 -0.71 15.32
#